data_AF-A0A938LK18-F1
#
_entry.id   AF-A0A938LK18-F1
#
_cell.length_a   1.000
_cell.length_b   1.000
_cell.length_c   1.000
_cell.angle_alpha   90.00
_cell.angle_beta   90.00
_cell.angle_gamma   90.00
#
_symmetry.space_group_name_H-M   'P 1'
#
loop_
_entity.id
_entity.type
_entity.pdbx_description
1 polymer ?
#
loop_
_entity_poly.entity_id
_entity_poly.type
_entity_poly.pdbx_seq_one_letter_code
_entity_poly.pdbx_strand_id
1 'polypeptide(L)'
;MDATTQASGGQSPWQGDQAPCVYCGQVIPRSEERCPQCKTSFSLAVRRASREVMGDWFYLDSRNPSGRGVTFETLIKMIEKGRIRPDSVVRGPTTHQDWLYAAEAPRLAKYLGMCPHCFAEAKPEDTYCTRCQLNMNTLPAEPRPGVPPDLVKEPVHRAAHEMEKQLAQATTAAPAPTAAVSMPPAFAPRPEAVVSVAPSETPKPGPAMRGEVAAAAAAAVAEAPAAATERRSRVAAARRGKPQLWLILVLTWIPLLLAAVVVWFVAPGLRDSIRGAFGVGPGADGGGTAKTGDEWVNRQLADARAAADARDYARAIQIYDAIIDKTGDKVTWEPRKQALLAQKAQEERKEHLAKLKERLEMAESMAADQKFDDALAVLRNIGQDDRTWLASLGVAVDKMERTIREDQVRAARARQQEEKLLADLGRAAAAKTAAQLADALKLYKQIAGTYPAEIVQKHLNVDQVIRDLETQLAAAKPPAPTPPTPPTPPPSAGMTPEQAAAAVADILGQAAAREKAEDFKEVIRLLESIKEKFEQKYWPDTLETRIRQVKAKKEALEFFGMEGPKKPPPKAGP
;
A
#
# COMPACT_ATOMS: atom_id res chain seq x y z
N MET A 1 -1.52 39.04 44.90
CA MET A 1 -0.82 37.85 45.42
C MET A 1 -0.15 37.20 44.23
N ASP A 2 1.03 37.71 43.90
CA ASP A 2 1.82 37.28 42.75
C ASP A 2 2.64 36.04 43.15
N ALA A 3 2.14 34.87 42.78
CA ALA A 3 2.86 33.61 42.90
C ALA A 3 3.80 33.45 41.70
N THR A 4 4.96 34.09 41.77
CA THR A 4 6.07 33.85 40.86
C THR A 4 6.67 32.48 41.19
N THR A 5 6.11 31.43 40.59
CA THR A 5 6.67 30.08 40.62
C THR A 5 8.05 30.14 39.97
N GLN A 6 9.10 30.04 40.79
CA GLN A 6 10.46 29.81 40.31
C GLN A 6 10.47 28.49 39.52
N ALA A 7 10.53 28.60 38.19
CA ALA A 7 10.83 27.48 37.31
C ALA A 7 12.29 27.09 37.55
N SER A 8 12.52 26.20 38.52
CA SER A 8 13.71 25.35 38.50
C SER A 8 13.78 24.74 37.10
N GLY A 9 14.92 24.87 36.41
CA GLY A 9 15.20 24.26 35.10
C GLY A 9 15.22 22.73 35.18
N GLY A 10 14.11 22.15 35.63
CA GLY A 10 13.89 20.73 35.76
C GLY A 10 13.77 20.17 34.37
N GLN A 11 14.72 19.31 34.01
CA GLN A 11 14.57 18.40 32.89
C GLN A 11 13.19 17.76 33.00
N SER A 12 12.45 17.78 31.90
CA SER A 12 11.12 17.19 31.89
C SER A 12 11.21 15.72 32.29
N PRO A 13 10.24 15.14 33.01
CA PRO A 13 10.35 13.78 33.53
C PRO A 13 10.57 12.71 32.45
N TRP A 14 10.15 12.96 31.20
CA TRP A 14 10.43 12.09 30.05
C TRP A 14 11.84 12.23 29.47
N GLN A 15 12.58 13.28 29.84
CA GLN A 15 13.99 13.51 29.46
C GLN A 15 14.98 12.99 30.52
N GLY A 16 14.49 12.55 31.68
CA GLY A 16 15.34 12.04 32.77
C GLY A 16 15.63 10.54 32.66
N ASP A 17 16.29 10.01 33.69
CA ASP A 17 16.61 8.58 33.84
C ASP A 17 15.40 7.70 34.17
N GLN A 18 14.18 8.18 33.95
CA GLN A 18 12.95 7.45 34.23
C GLN A 18 12.23 7.09 32.91
N ALA A 19 11.60 5.92 32.89
CA ALA A 19 10.74 5.48 31.81
C ALA A 19 9.57 4.64 32.34
N PRO A 20 8.40 4.64 31.67
CA PRO A 20 7.31 3.75 32.01
C PRO A 20 7.73 2.30 31.76
N CYS A 21 7.34 1.41 32.67
CA CYS A 21 7.46 -0.03 32.46
C CYS A 21 6.60 -0.43 31.26
N VAL A 22 7.20 -1.06 30.26
CA VAL A 22 6.51 -1.47 29.01
C VAL A 22 5.26 -2.35 29.23
N TYR A 23 5.11 -2.99 30.40
CA TYR A 23 3.98 -3.88 30.72
C TYR A 23 2.90 -3.22 31.60
N CYS A 24 3.29 -2.63 32.73
CA CYS A 24 2.34 -2.08 33.71
C CYS A 24 2.23 -0.55 33.68
N GLY A 25 3.06 0.14 32.90
CA GLY A 25 3.09 1.59 32.78
C GLY A 25 3.68 2.33 33.98
N GLN A 26 4.06 1.64 35.06
CA GLN A 26 4.69 2.27 36.22
C GLN A 26 6.02 2.91 35.83
N VAL A 27 6.23 4.17 36.20
CA VAL A 27 7.49 4.87 35.99
C VAL A 27 8.59 4.28 36.87
N ILE A 28 9.70 3.88 36.26
CA ILE A 28 10.84 3.24 36.89
C ILE A 28 12.16 3.84 36.34
N PRO A 29 13.30 3.66 37.02
CA PRO A 29 14.59 4.03 36.44
C PRO A 29 14.90 3.24 35.16
N ARG A 30 15.39 3.90 34.10
CA ARG A 30 15.77 3.29 32.81
C ARG A 30 16.89 2.25 32.93
N SER A 31 17.69 2.33 33.99
CA SER A 31 18.77 1.40 34.29
C SER A 31 18.29 0.05 34.84
N GLU A 32 17.02 -0.07 35.24
CA GLU A 32 16.48 -1.31 35.78
C GLU A 32 16.18 -2.33 34.68
N GLU A 33 16.64 -3.57 34.85
CA GLU A 33 16.37 -4.66 33.89
C GLU A 33 15.00 -5.33 34.11
N ARG A 34 14.41 -5.12 35.30
CA ARG A 34 13.11 -5.67 35.71
C ARG A 34 12.26 -4.62 36.39
N CYS A 35 10.96 -4.66 36.17
CA CYS A 35 10.04 -3.78 36.88
C CYS A 35 9.89 -4.23 38.35
N PRO A 36 10.11 -3.36 39.36
CA PRO A 36 9.87 -3.71 40.75
C PRO A 36 8.40 -3.99 41.07
N GLN A 37 7.46 -3.43 40.30
CA GLN A 37 6.02 -3.64 40.50
C GLN A 37 5.54 -4.96 39.89
N CYS A 38 5.68 -5.13 38.57
CA CYS A 38 5.15 -6.32 37.88
C CYS A 38 6.16 -7.48 37.79
N LYS A 39 7.41 -7.29 38.23
CA LYS A 39 8.51 -8.28 38.22
C LYS A 39 8.91 -8.81 36.84
N THR A 40 8.33 -8.29 35.77
CA THR A 40 8.61 -8.68 34.38
C THR A 40 9.94 -8.09 33.92
N SER A 41 10.72 -8.88 33.18
CA SER A 41 11.97 -8.45 32.54
C SER A 41 11.70 -7.68 31.25
N PHE A 42 12.57 -6.71 30.94
CA PHE A 42 12.50 -5.92 29.71
C PHE A 42 13.11 -6.59 28.47
N SER A 43 13.35 -7.90 28.51
CA SER A 43 13.91 -8.69 27.40
C SER A 43 13.05 -8.58 26.13
N LEU A 44 13.68 -8.60 24.95
CA LEU A 44 12.95 -8.41 23.69
C LEU A 44 11.99 -9.57 23.42
N ALA A 45 12.28 -10.78 23.90
CA ALA A 45 11.36 -11.91 23.81
C ALA A 45 9.99 -11.60 24.44
N VAL A 46 9.97 -10.96 25.62
CA VAL A 46 8.73 -10.65 26.32
C VAL A 46 8.03 -9.42 25.71
N ARG A 47 8.81 -8.46 25.17
CA ARG A 47 8.25 -7.36 24.37
C ARG A 47 7.60 -7.86 23.07
N ARG A 48 8.20 -8.84 22.39
CA ARG A 48 7.64 -9.48 21.18
C ARG A 48 6.27 -10.09 21.48
N ALA A 49 6.13 -10.82 22.58
CA ALA A 49 4.84 -11.39 22.99
C ALA A 49 3.76 -10.33 23.24
N SER A 50 4.15 -9.14 23.73
CA SER A 50 3.19 -8.05 23.99
C SER A 50 2.72 -7.34 22.71
N ARG A 51 3.54 -7.36 21.65
CA ARG A 51 3.24 -6.74 20.34
C ARG A 51 2.15 -7.46 19.57
N GLU A 52 1.92 -8.74 19.84
CA GLU A 52 0.90 -9.54 19.15
C GLU A 52 -0.53 -9.13 19.56
N VAL A 53 -0.67 -8.43 20.69
CA VAL A 53 -1.95 -7.92 21.17
C VAL A 53 -2.29 -6.60 20.48
N MET A 54 -2.79 -6.65 19.25
CA MET A 54 -3.34 -5.48 18.57
C MET A 54 -4.63 -5.03 19.26
N GLY A 55 -4.70 -3.76 19.65
CA GLY A 55 -5.86 -3.18 20.33
C GLY A 55 -5.90 -1.66 20.26
N ASP A 56 -6.97 -1.12 20.83
CA ASP A 56 -7.23 0.31 20.98
C ASP A 56 -6.11 1.05 21.72
N TRP A 57 -6.20 2.38 21.81
CA TRP A 57 -5.30 3.16 22.64
C TRP A 57 -5.70 3.12 24.10
N PHE A 58 -4.71 3.14 24.99
CA PHE A 58 -4.88 3.23 26.43
C PHE A 58 -4.03 4.37 26.97
N TYR A 59 -4.50 5.04 28.01
CA TYR A 59 -3.69 5.95 28.82
C TYR A 59 -3.78 5.49 30.28
N LEU A 60 -2.68 5.60 31.01
CA LEU A 60 -2.62 5.16 32.39
C LEU A 60 -3.26 6.22 33.29
N ASP A 61 -4.50 5.98 33.70
CA ASP A 61 -5.14 6.75 34.76
C ASP A 61 -4.84 6.10 36.11
N SER A 62 -4.21 6.84 37.03
CA SER A 62 -3.92 6.34 38.38
C SER A 62 -5.16 5.93 39.16
N ARG A 63 -6.33 6.51 38.82
CA ARG A 63 -7.61 6.16 39.42
C ARG A 63 -8.27 4.95 38.77
N ASN A 64 -7.92 4.65 37.52
CA ASN A 64 -8.51 3.56 36.75
C ASN A 64 -7.48 2.94 35.79
N PRO A 65 -6.55 2.12 36.31
CA PRO A 65 -5.50 1.51 35.49
C PRO A 65 -6.06 0.49 34.47
N SER A 66 -7.29 0.02 34.67
CA SER A 66 -8.01 -0.90 33.79
C SER A 66 -9.04 -0.18 32.90
N GLY A 67 -8.76 1.08 32.54
CA GLY A 67 -9.59 1.84 31.63
C GLY A 67 -9.88 1.10 30.32
N ARG A 68 -11.09 1.28 29.78
CA ARG A 68 -11.41 0.78 28.44
C ARG A 68 -10.54 1.49 27.40
N GLY A 69 -10.20 0.76 26.34
CA GLY A 69 -9.53 1.33 25.18
C GLY A 69 -10.31 2.52 24.61
N VAL A 70 -9.59 3.52 24.12
CA VAL A 70 -10.12 4.71 23.46
C VAL A 70 -9.61 4.78 22.03
N THR A 71 -10.37 5.43 21.15
CA THR A 71 -9.90 5.67 19.77
C THR A 71 -8.84 6.77 19.74
N PHE A 72 -8.05 6.83 18.67
CA PHE A 72 -7.03 7.86 18.52
C PHE A 72 -7.62 9.29 18.50
N GLU A 73 -8.77 9.47 17.87
CA GLU A 73 -9.47 10.76 17.81
C GLU A 73 -9.92 11.20 19.20
N THR A 74 -10.27 10.23 20.06
CA THR A 74 -10.62 10.49 21.45
C THR A 74 -9.38 10.94 22.24
N LEU A 75 -8.22 10.33 22.02
CA LEU A 75 -6.95 10.78 22.60
C LEU A 75 -6.63 12.23 22.19
N ILE A 76 -6.76 12.59 20.91
CA ILE A 76 -6.52 13.97 20.45
C ILE A 76 -7.42 14.94 21.21
N LYS A 77 -8.73 14.66 21.31
CA LYS A 77 -9.66 15.49 22.08
C LYS A 77 -9.30 15.59 23.56
N MET A 78 -8.65 14.57 24.13
CA MET A 78 -8.16 14.60 25.51
C MET A 78 -6.88 15.45 25.65
N ILE A 79 -6.00 15.44 24.65
CA ILE A 79 -4.83 16.33 24.57
C ILE A 79 -5.27 17.78 24.45
N GLU A 80 -6.21 18.09 23.55
CA GLU A 80 -6.79 19.44 23.37
C GLU A 80 -7.41 19.98 24.66
N LYS A 81 -8.01 19.11 25.47
CA LYS A 81 -8.58 19.44 26.79
C LYS A 81 -7.54 19.49 27.92
N GLY A 82 -6.26 19.24 27.64
CA GLY A 82 -5.18 19.21 28.63
C GLY A 82 -5.25 18.04 29.61
N ARG A 83 -6.05 17.00 29.33
CA ARG A 83 -6.14 15.80 30.17
C ARG A 83 -4.95 14.87 29.96
N ILE A 84 -4.45 14.81 28.73
CA ILE A 84 -3.23 14.10 28.38
C ILE A 84 -2.16 15.15 28.12
N ARG A 85 -1.07 15.02 28.85
CA ARG A 85 0.10 15.90 28.83
C ARG A 85 1.32 15.12 28.30
N PRO A 86 2.43 15.79 27.97
CA PRO A 86 3.63 15.11 27.46
C PRO A 86 4.20 14.02 28.39
N ASP A 87 4.03 14.18 29.70
CA ASP A 87 4.41 13.24 30.77
C ASP A 87 3.37 12.13 31.03
N SER A 88 2.22 12.15 30.37
CA SER A 88 1.22 11.09 30.50
C SER A 88 1.72 9.80 29.89
N VAL A 89 1.40 8.66 30.51
CA VAL A 89 1.80 7.33 30.04
C VAL A 89 0.68 6.76 29.17
N VAL A 90 1.01 6.38 27.93
CA VAL A 90 0.09 5.89 26.91
C VAL A 90 0.58 4.61 26.27
N ARG A 91 -0.33 3.83 25.72
CA ARG A 91 -0.07 2.60 24.97
C ARG A 91 -1.00 2.56 23.76
N GLY A 92 -0.52 2.11 22.62
CA GLY A 92 -1.37 1.91 21.45
C GLY A 92 -0.66 1.30 20.25
N PRO A 93 -1.34 1.26 19.09
CA PRO A 93 -0.80 0.68 17.86
C PRO A 93 0.55 1.26 17.43
N THR A 94 0.76 2.57 17.61
CA THR A 94 2.01 3.21 17.20
C THR A 94 3.13 3.16 18.25
N THR A 95 2.85 2.66 19.45
CA THR A 95 3.87 2.41 20.49
C THR A 95 4.34 0.95 20.48
N HIS A 96 3.97 0.18 19.45
CA HIS A 96 4.11 -1.28 19.45
C HIS A 96 3.47 -1.94 20.68
N GLN A 97 2.40 -1.35 21.20
CA GLN A 97 1.72 -1.80 22.41
C GLN A 97 2.57 -1.74 23.69
N ASP A 98 3.73 -1.08 23.66
CA ASP A 98 4.52 -0.75 24.85
C ASP A 98 3.92 0.51 25.52
N TRP A 99 3.93 0.58 26.84
CA TRP A 99 3.66 1.82 27.56
C TRP A 99 4.83 2.80 27.40
N LEU A 100 4.54 3.99 26.87
CA LEU A 100 5.50 5.07 26.62
C LEU A 100 4.96 6.40 27.15
N TYR A 101 5.84 7.38 27.32
CA TYR A 101 5.37 8.76 27.50
C TYR A 101 4.67 9.24 26.23
N ALA A 102 3.63 10.06 26.39
CA ALA A 102 2.89 10.60 25.27
C ALA A 102 3.77 11.49 24.36
N ALA A 103 4.80 12.11 24.94
CA ALA A 103 5.86 12.82 24.22
C ALA A 103 6.71 11.93 23.28
N GLU A 104 6.87 10.65 23.62
CA GLU A 104 7.68 9.68 22.88
C GLU A 104 6.83 8.86 21.90
N ALA A 105 5.52 8.80 22.12
CA ALA A 105 4.59 8.02 21.32
C ALA A 105 4.50 8.54 19.86
N PRO A 106 4.93 7.76 18.86
CA PRO A 106 4.84 8.15 17.45
C PRO A 106 3.40 8.49 17.07
N ARG A 107 3.23 9.48 16.20
CA ARG A 107 1.94 10.06 15.78
C ARG A 107 1.18 10.84 16.85
N LEU A 108 1.30 10.51 18.14
CA LEU A 108 0.63 11.23 19.23
C LEU A 108 1.41 12.49 19.64
N ALA A 109 2.75 12.39 19.72
CA ALA A 109 3.64 13.47 20.14
C ALA A 109 3.46 14.78 19.34
N LYS A 110 3.15 14.71 18.04
CA LYS A 110 2.92 15.91 17.22
C LYS A 110 1.70 16.72 17.66
N TYR A 111 0.67 16.06 18.21
CA TYR A 111 -0.52 16.74 18.75
C TYR A 111 -0.23 17.37 20.12
N LEU A 112 0.86 16.96 20.77
CA LEU A 112 1.43 17.60 21.95
C LEU A 112 2.44 18.70 21.60
N GLY A 113 2.59 19.03 20.31
CA GLY A 113 3.46 20.10 19.86
C GLY A 113 4.93 19.70 19.72
N MET A 114 5.27 18.40 19.64
CA MET A 114 6.67 17.96 19.66
C MET A 114 6.98 16.76 18.75
N CYS A 115 8.24 16.70 18.29
CA CYS A 115 8.77 15.55 17.57
C CYS A 115 9.09 14.39 18.53
N PRO A 116 8.63 13.15 18.26
CA PRO A 116 8.88 12.01 19.15
C PRO A 116 10.36 11.57 19.22
N HIS A 117 11.21 12.03 18.29
CA HIS A 117 12.62 11.62 18.23
C HIS A 117 13.58 12.66 18.80
N CYS A 118 13.47 13.93 18.37
CA CYS A 118 14.36 14.99 18.82
C CYS A 118 13.72 16.00 19.77
N PHE A 119 12.43 15.84 20.07
CA PHE A 119 11.64 16.73 20.94
C PHE A 119 11.63 18.20 20.52
N ALA A 120 11.98 18.51 19.27
CA ALA A 120 11.79 19.84 18.70
C ALA A 120 10.29 20.14 18.57
N GLU A 121 9.94 21.43 18.63
CA GLU A 121 8.57 21.89 18.42
C GLU A 121 8.06 21.45 17.04
N ALA A 122 6.83 20.93 17.01
CA ALA A 122 6.17 20.41 15.82
C ALA A 122 4.70 20.82 15.81
N LYS A 123 4.18 21.19 14.64
CA LYS A 123 2.75 21.49 14.50
C LYS A 123 1.96 20.22 14.17
N PRO A 124 0.66 20.13 14.53
CA PRO A 124 -0.18 18.99 14.15
C PRO A 124 -0.23 18.72 12.64
N GLU A 125 -0.10 19.77 11.83
CA GLU A 125 -0.12 19.74 10.37
C GLU A 125 1.22 19.32 9.75
N ASP A 126 2.32 19.34 10.52
CA ASP A 126 3.64 19.02 10.01
C ASP A 126 3.74 17.52 9.67
N THR A 127 4.18 17.22 8.45
CA THR A 127 4.43 15.84 8.01
C THR A 127 5.81 15.35 8.41
N TYR A 128 6.79 16.26 8.43
CA TYR A 128 8.18 15.97 8.79
C TYR A 128 8.62 16.91 9.91
N CYS A 129 9.43 16.41 10.84
CA CYS A 129 10.07 17.28 11.81
C CYS A 129 11.06 18.21 11.12
N THR A 130 10.97 19.51 11.41
CA THR A 130 11.87 20.54 10.84
C THR A 130 13.33 20.36 11.23
N ARG A 131 13.62 19.68 12.35
CA ARG A 131 14.98 19.49 12.86
C ARG A 131 15.62 18.18 12.42
N CYS A 132 14.95 17.04 12.64
CA CYS A 132 15.51 15.72 12.34
C CYS A 132 14.93 15.06 11.08
N GLN A 133 14.01 15.73 10.38
CA GLN A 133 13.36 15.24 9.15
C GLN A 133 12.62 13.90 9.30
N LEU A 134 12.33 13.46 10.53
CA LEU A 134 11.51 12.28 10.77
C LEU A 134 10.08 12.51 10.27
N ASN A 135 9.54 11.60 9.47
CA ASN A 135 8.14 11.62 9.07
C ASN A 135 7.24 11.25 10.26
N MET A 136 6.48 12.24 10.74
CA MET A 136 5.64 12.15 11.95
C MET A 136 4.27 11.50 11.68
N ASN A 137 3.95 11.26 10.41
CA ASN A 137 2.71 10.60 9.98
C ASN A 137 2.90 9.11 9.67
N THR A 138 4.15 8.61 9.62
CA THR A 138 4.41 7.19 9.38
C THR A 138 3.84 6.37 10.54
N LEU A 139 2.94 5.44 10.22
CA LEU A 139 2.66 4.33 11.12
C LEU A 139 3.98 3.55 11.26
N PRO A 140 4.43 3.21 12.49
CA PRO A 140 5.46 2.19 12.62
C PRO A 140 5.01 1.00 11.79
N ALA A 141 5.92 0.42 11.00
CA ALA A 141 5.55 -0.64 10.07
C ALA A 141 4.74 -1.69 10.84
N GLU A 142 3.48 -1.89 10.47
CA GLU A 142 2.65 -2.90 11.11
C GLU A 142 3.44 -4.22 11.06
N PRO A 143 3.68 -4.88 12.21
CA PRO A 143 4.23 -6.22 12.18
C PRO A 143 3.19 -7.08 11.44
N ARG A 144 3.47 -7.38 10.17
CA ARG A 144 2.57 -8.18 9.34
C ARG A 144 2.34 -9.51 10.05
N PRO A 145 1.08 -9.94 10.24
CA PRO A 145 0.80 -11.25 10.77
C PRO A 145 1.53 -12.32 9.94
N GLY A 146 2.43 -13.09 10.58
CA GLY A 146 3.16 -14.18 9.93
C GLY A 146 4.52 -13.82 9.31
N VAL A 147 5.01 -12.58 9.38
CA VAL A 147 6.39 -12.26 8.97
C VAL A 147 7.31 -12.31 10.21
N PRO A 148 8.30 -13.22 10.26
CA PRO A 148 9.22 -13.28 11.39
C PRO A 148 9.99 -11.94 11.51
N PRO A 149 10.12 -11.41 12.74
CA PRO A 149 10.64 -10.06 12.99
C PRO A 149 12.08 -9.84 12.50
N ASP A 150 12.82 -10.90 12.17
CA ASP A 150 14.18 -10.83 11.63
C ASP A 150 14.24 -10.17 10.22
N LEU A 151 13.10 -10.01 9.55
CA LEU A 151 13.00 -9.40 8.21
C LEU A 151 12.62 -7.91 8.22
N VAL A 152 12.16 -7.35 9.35
CA VAL A 152 11.82 -5.92 9.46
C VAL A 152 13.02 -5.16 10.03
N LYS A 153 13.94 -4.78 9.16
CA LYS A 153 15.13 -3.98 9.52
C LYS A 153 14.76 -2.52 9.74
N GLU A 154 14.24 -2.17 10.91
CA GLU A 154 14.26 -0.77 11.34
C GLU A 154 15.67 -0.37 11.81
N PRO A 155 16.22 0.77 11.33
CA PRO A 155 17.62 1.13 11.55
C PRO A 155 17.96 1.49 13.00
N VAL A 156 16.98 1.81 13.86
CA VAL A 156 17.21 2.36 15.21
C VAL A 156 17.52 1.28 16.26
N HIS A 157 17.24 0.00 15.99
CA HIS A 157 17.43 -1.09 16.96
C HIS A 157 18.47 -2.15 16.58
N ARG A 158 19.24 -1.92 15.50
CA ARG A 158 20.21 -2.90 14.99
C ARG A 158 21.27 -3.28 16.03
N ALA A 159 21.79 -2.32 16.79
CA ALA A 159 22.79 -2.58 17.83
C ALA A 159 22.23 -3.39 19.02
N ALA A 160 21.02 -3.10 19.47
CA ALA A 160 20.36 -3.85 20.54
C ALA A 160 20.04 -5.30 20.11
N HIS A 161 19.66 -5.48 18.84
CA HIS A 161 19.40 -6.79 18.25
C HIS A 161 20.68 -7.62 18.07
N GLU A 162 21.79 -7.00 17.66
CA GLU A 162 23.09 -7.65 17.56
C GLU A 162 23.59 -8.10 18.95
N MET A 163 23.44 -7.24 19.96
CA MET A 163 23.84 -7.53 21.34
C MET A 163 22.98 -8.64 21.97
N GLU A 164 21.67 -8.68 21.68
CA GLU A 164 20.82 -9.77 22.15
C GLU A 164 21.13 -11.09 21.45
N LYS A 165 21.46 -11.07 20.15
CA LYS A 165 21.93 -12.27 19.45
C LYS A 165 23.21 -12.82 20.09
N GLN A 166 24.10 -11.94 20.53
CA GLN A 166 25.31 -12.31 21.29
C GLN A 166 24.96 -12.86 22.68
N LEU A 167 24.02 -12.25 23.42
CA LEU A 167 23.58 -12.79 24.72
C LEU A 167 22.89 -14.16 24.58
N ALA A 168 21.99 -14.31 23.61
CA ALA A 168 21.28 -15.57 23.35
C ALA A 168 22.26 -16.70 22.98
N GLN A 169 23.27 -16.39 22.17
CA GLN A 169 24.38 -17.29 21.84
C GLN A 169 25.26 -17.59 23.06
N ALA A 170 25.49 -16.63 23.95
CA ALA A 170 26.23 -16.84 25.19
C ALA A 170 25.49 -17.76 26.17
N THR A 171 24.15 -17.63 26.29
CA THR A 171 23.34 -18.55 27.11
C THR A 171 23.24 -19.97 26.56
N THR A 172 23.33 -20.15 25.24
CA THR A 172 23.35 -21.50 24.62
C THR A 172 24.74 -22.13 24.60
N ALA A 173 25.80 -21.34 24.70
CA ALA A 173 27.18 -21.80 24.80
C ALA A 173 27.65 -22.04 26.25
N ALA A 174 26.84 -21.76 27.27
CA ALA A 174 27.17 -22.08 28.65
C ALA A 174 27.16 -23.61 28.85
N PRO A 175 28.32 -24.26 29.11
CA PRO A 175 28.34 -25.69 29.39
C PRO A 175 27.51 -25.98 30.65
N ALA A 176 26.71 -27.04 30.60
CA ALA A 176 25.88 -27.48 31.71
C ALA A 176 26.73 -27.55 33.00
N PRO A 177 26.34 -26.87 34.09
CA PRO A 177 27.09 -26.97 35.34
C PRO A 177 27.03 -28.42 35.81
N THR A 178 28.20 -29.06 35.86
CA THR A 178 28.40 -30.34 36.51
C THR A 178 28.00 -30.19 37.97
N ALA A 179 27.02 -30.99 38.37
CA ALA A 179 26.50 -31.05 39.72
C ALA A 179 27.61 -31.40 40.73
N ALA A 180 27.76 -30.56 41.76
CA ALA A 180 28.00 -30.93 43.15
C ALA A 180 28.47 -29.73 43.97
N VAL A 181 27.56 -29.02 44.66
CA VAL A 181 27.89 -28.37 45.94
C VAL A 181 26.67 -28.45 46.86
N SER A 182 26.93 -28.97 48.05
CA SER A 182 26.03 -29.28 49.16
C SER A 182 25.29 -28.08 49.73
N MET A 183 24.07 -28.33 50.22
CA MET A 183 23.24 -27.41 51.01
C MET A 183 23.87 -27.06 52.37
N PRO A 184 23.64 -25.83 52.87
CA PRO A 184 23.54 -25.52 54.29
C PRO A 184 22.12 -25.07 54.72
N PRO A 185 21.83 -25.02 56.04
CA PRO A 185 20.47 -25.23 56.57
C PRO A 185 19.58 -23.99 56.71
N ALA A 186 18.31 -24.31 56.95
CA ALA A 186 17.13 -23.47 57.09
C ALA A 186 17.27 -22.22 57.99
N PHE A 187 16.74 -21.10 57.50
CA PHE A 187 16.41 -19.91 58.29
C PHE A 187 14.89 -19.81 58.49
N ALA A 188 14.50 -19.51 59.74
CA ALA A 188 13.14 -19.42 60.25
C ALA A 188 12.36 -18.19 59.72
N PRO A 189 11.01 -18.22 59.75
CA PRO A 189 10.18 -17.11 59.27
C PRO A 189 10.08 -15.96 60.29
N ARG A 190 10.10 -14.72 59.79
CA ARG A 190 9.90 -13.47 60.54
C ARG A 190 8.49 -12.92 60.27
N PRO A 191 7.75 -12.44 61.29
CA PRO A 191 6.31 -12.16 61.15
C PRO A 191 6.00 -10.84 60.43
N GLU A 192 4.82 -10.87 59.80
CA GLU A 192 4.15 -9.80 59.06
C GLU A 192 3.79 -8.62 59.96
N ALA A 193 4.05 -7.39 59.47
CA ALA A 193 3.49 -6.16 60.03
C ALA A 193 2.43 -5.63 59.06
N VAL A 194 1.17 -5.81 59.45
CA VAL A 194 -0.02 -5.28 58.79
C VAL A 194 -0.15 -3.81 59.19
N VAL A 195 0.04 -2.88 58.25
CA VAL A 195 -0.32 -1.46 58.45
C VAL A 195 -1.61 -1.19 57.67
N SER A 196 -2.68 -1.04 58.44
CA SER A 196 -4.02 -0.64 58.01
C SER A 196 -4.07 0.89 57.89
N VAL A 197 -4.45 1.43 56.72
CA VAL A 197 -4.73 2.86 56.54
C VAL A 197 -6.15 3.02 56.02
N ALA A 198 -6.95 3.75 56.77
CA ALA A 198 -8.37 4.05 56.54
C ALA A 198 -8.58 5.05 55.38
N PRO A 199 -9.78 5.08 54.76
CA PRO A 199 -10.06 5.88 53.58
C PRO A 199 -10.54 7.30 53.95
N SER A 200 -10.03 8.30 53.22
CA SER A 200 -10.47 9.70 53.32
C SER A 200 -11.38 10.06 52.15
N GLU A 201 -12.42 10.84 52.47
CA GLU A 201 -13.64 11.09 51.71
C GLU A 201 -13.45 11.94 50.45
N THR A 202 -14.32 11.69 49.47
CA THR A 202 -14.46 12.44 48.22
C THR A 202 -15.41 13.64 48.38
N PRO A 203 -15.11 14.81 47.78
CA PRO A 203 -16.11 15.84 47.56
C PRO A 203 -16.77 15.76 46.18
N LYS A 204 -18.08 16.03 46.21
CA LYS A 204 -19.11 15.98 45.16
C LYS A 204 -18.99 17.13 44.13
N PRO A 205 -19.15 16.89 42.81
CA PRO A 205 -19.19 17.97 41.82
C PRO A 205 -20.63 18.48 41.57
N GLY A 206 -20.75 19.81 41.43
CA GLY A 206 -21.98 20.50 40.99
C GLY A 206 -22.11 20.59 39.45
N PRO A 207 -23.31 20.88 38.91
CA PRO A 207 -23.61 20.65 37.50
C PRO A 207 -23.55 21.92 36.61
N ALA A 208 -23.26 21.64 35.33
CA ALA A 208 -23.77 22.27 34.10
C ALA A 208 -23.34 23.70 33.72
N MET A 209 -22.73 23.83 32.53
CA MET A 209 -23.29 24.62 31.42
C MET A 209 -22.85 24.04 30.06
N ARG A 210 -23.83 23.76 29.21
CA ARG A 210 -23.73 23.45 27.77
C ARG A 210 -24.58 24.51 27.06
N GLY A 211 -24.07 25.12 26.00
CA GLY A 211 -24.89 25.88 25.05
C GLY A 211 -24.07 26.72 24.09
N GLU A 212 -24.39 26.63 22.79
CA GLU A 212 -24.13 27.64 21.74
C GLU A 212 -22.73 27.79 21.13
N VAL A 213 -22.27 26.80 20.37
CA VAL A 213 -21.54 27.07 19.11
C VAL A 213 -21.63 25.85 18.18
N ALA A 214 -22.76 25.69 17.47
CA ALA A 214 -22.92 24.60 16.49
C ALA A 214 -23.71 24.99 15.24
N ALA A 215 -24.01 26.27 15.01
CA ALA A 215 -24.86 26.70 13.90
C ALA A 215 -24.14 27.45 12.76
N ALA A 216 -22.85 27.77 12.88
CA ALA A 216 -22.16 28.62 11.90
C ALA A 216 -21.29 27.88 10.87
N ALA A 217 -21.08 26.56 10.97
CA ALA A 217 -20.11 25.84 10.13
C ALA A 217 -20.71 25.16 8.87
N ALA A 218 -22.03 25.21 8.66
CA ALA A 218 -22.69 24.44 7.61
C ALA A 218 -22.90 25.18 6.27
N ALA A 219 -22.53 26.45 6.15
CA ALA A 219 -22.85 27.28 4.98
C ALA A 219 -21.70 27.48 3.96
N ALA A 220 -20.50 26.94 4.18
CA ALA A 220 -19.30 27.32 3.40
C ALA A 220 -18.80 26.28 2.36
N VAL A 221 -19.54 25.20 2.07
CA VAL A 221 -19.01 24.05 1.30
C VAL A 221 -19.68 23.84 -0.07
N ALA A 222 -20.49 24.78 -0.58
CA ALA A 222 -21.29 24.55 -1.80
C ALA A 222 -20.77 25.17 -3.12
N GLU A 223 -19.69 25.97 -3.14
CA GLU A 223 -19.23 26.65 -4.38
C GLU A 223 -17.74 26.45 -4.66
N ALA A 224 -17.35 25.30 -5.24
CA ALA A 224 -16.03 25.14 -5.89
C ALA A 224 -15.93 23.87 -6.76
N PRO A 225 -16.52 23.82 -7.98
CA PRO A 225 -15.79 23.16 -9.06
C PRO A 225 -16.12 23.74 -10.46
N ALA A 226 -15.81 25.00 -10.74
CA ALA A 226 -15.89 25.54 -12.11
C ALA A 226 -14.61 26.26 -12.60
N ALA A 227 -13.73 26.70 -11.71
CA ALA A 227 -12.56 27.51 -12.07
C ALA A 227 -11.29 26.72 -12.47
N ALA A 228 -11.28 25.38 -12.33
CA ALA A 228 -10.06 24.58 -12.51
C ALA A 228 -9.82 24.11 -13.96
N THR A 229 -10.84 24.10 -14.83
CA THR A 229 -10.72 23.61 -16.21
C THR A 229 -10.21 24.66 -17.20
N GLU A 230 -10.40 25.96 -16.92
CA GLU A 230 -10.02 27.03 -17.85
C GLU A 230 -8.52 27.39 -17.81
N ARG A 231 -7.80 27.09 -16.71
CA ARG A 231 -6.34 27.34 -16.63
C ARG A 231 -5.48 26.35 -17.43
N ARG A 232 -6.00 25.17 -17.80
CA ARG A 232 -5.23 24.16 -18.55
C ARG A 232 -5.16 24.43 -20.05
N SER A 233 -6.09 25.18 -20.63
CA SER A 233 -6.10 25.45 -22.08
C SER A 233 -5.12 26.56 -22.51
N ARG A 234 -4.79 27.51 -21.62
CA ARG A 234 -3.88 28.63 -21.95
C ARG A 234 -2.39 28.27 -21.99
N VAL A 235 -1.97 27.15 -21.38
CA VAL A 235 -0.55 26.75 -21.35
C VAL A 235 -0.15 25.91 -22.59
N ALA A 236 -1.11 25.27 -23.26
CA ALA A 236 -0.83 24.44 -24.44
C ALA A 236 -0.58 25.23 -25.73
N ALA A 237 -1.00 26.50 -25.80
CA ALA A 237 -0.86 27.34 -27.00
C ALA A 237 0.52 28.03 -27.15
N ALA A 238 1.35 28.07 -26.09
CA ALA A 238 2.58 28.87 -26.09
C ALA A 238 3.86 28.16 -26.61
N ARG A 239 3.81 26.88 -27.02
CA ARG A 239 5.02 26.08 -27.36
C ARG A 239 5.32 25.86 -28.85
N ARG A 240 4.59 26.47 -29.80
CA ARG A 240 4.77 26.18 -31.25
C ARG A 240 5.57 27.22 -32.08
N GLY A 241 6.38 28.09 -31.47
CA GLY A 241 6.91 29.28 -32.19
C GLY A 241 8.42 29.56 -32.16
N LYS A 242 9.35 28.59 -32.02
CA LYS A 242 10.80 28.92 -31.93
C LYS A 242 11.83 28.04 -32.70
N PRO A 243 11.58 27.53 -33.93
CA PRO A 243 12.64 26.87 -34.70
C PRO A 243 13.63 27.84 -35.41
N GLN A 244 13.27 29.12 -35.63
CA GLN A 244 14.13 30.03 -36.43
C GLN A 244 15.38 30.56 -35.71
N LEU A 245 15.33 30.74 -34.38
CA LEU A 245 16.43 31.39 -33.66
C LEU A 245 17.64 30.47 -33.46
N TRP A 246 17.41 29.16 -33.32
CA TRP A 246 18.49 28.16 -33.25
C TRP A 246 19.21 28.02 -34.59
N LEU A 247 18.48 28.09 -35.71
CA LEU A 247 19.07 28.00 -37.04
C LEU A 247 19.99 29.19 -37.35
N ILE A 248 19.60 30.41 -36.94
CA ILE A 248 20.44 31.62 -37.07
C ILE A 248 21.71 31.51 -36.22
N LEU A 249 21.60 30.96 -35.01
CA LEU A 249 22.74 30.78 -34.11
C LEU A 249 23.73 29.74 -34.65
N VAL A 250 23.24 28.64 -35.22
CA VAL A 250 24.09 27.62 -35.86
C VAL A 250 24.75 28.16 -37.13
N LEU A 251 24.01 28.87 -37.98
CA LEU A 251 24.54 29.43 -39.24
C LEU A 251 25.55 30.57 -39.03
N THR A 252 25.50 31.28 -37.90
CA THR A 252 26.46 32.36 -37.60
C THR A 252 27.73 31.85 -36.92
N TRP A 253 27.64 30.85 -36.04
CA TRP A 253 28.80 30.38 -35.29
C TRP A 253 29.72 29.42 -36.06
N ILE A 254 29.17 28.58 -36.94
CA ILE A 254 29.97 27.66 -37.77
C ILE A 254 31.01 28.38 -38.64
N PRO A 255 30.67 29.42 -39.44
CA PRO A 255 31.67 30.10 -40.26
C PRO A 255 32.70 30.86 -39.42
N LEU A 256 32.33 31.35 -38.24
CA LEU A 256 33.23 32.04 -37.30
C LEU A 256 34.28 31.07 -36.73
N LEU A 257 33.87 29.85 -36.37
CA LEU A 257 34.79 28.79 -35.93
C LEU A 257 35.70 28.33 -37.06
N LEU A 258 35.18 28.17 -38.29
CA LEU A 258 36.02 27.82 -39.44
C LEU A 258 37.03 28.91 -39.77
N ALA A 259 36.65 30.19 -39.70
CA ALA A 259 37.58 31.31 -39.86
C ALA A 259 38.68 31.30 -38.79
N ALA A 260 38.32 31.02 -37.53
CA ALA A 260 39.29 30.89 -36.45
C ALA A 260 40.28 29.74 -36.66
N VAL A 261 39.82 28.58 -37.17
CA VAL A 261 40.68 27.45 -37.52
C VAL A 261 41.60 27.79 -38.70
N VAL A 262 41.09 28.46 -39.73
CA VAL A 262 41.92 28.89 -40.88
C VAL A 262 43.00 29.88 -40.42
N VAL A 263 42.67 30.88 -39.60
CA VAL A 263 43.66 31.81 -39.02
C VAL A 263 44.70 31.07 -38.19
N TRP A 264 44.29 30.06 -37.42
CA TRP A 264 45.19 29.24 -36.62
C TRP A 264 46.21 28.45 -37.45
N PHE A 265 45.83 27.97 -38.64
CA PHE A 265 46.70 27.17 -39.51
C PHE A 265 47.48 27.98 -40.55
N VAL A 266 46.95 29.09 -41.04
CA VAL A 266 47.54 29.84 -42.17
C VAL A 266 48.45 30.98 -41.72
N ALA A 267 48.31 31.49 -40.49
CA ALA A 267 49.10 32.60 -39.97
C ALA A 267 49.92 32.24 -38.72
N PRO A 268 50.96 31.39 -38.84
CA PRO A 268 51.81 31.02 -37.70
C PRO A 268 52.47 32.23 -37.02
N GLY A 269 52.80 33.30 -37.76
CA GLY A 269 53.35 34.53 -37.18
C GLY A 269 52.39 35.31 -36.27
N LEU A 270 51.07 35.19 -36.49
CA LEU A 270 50.05 35.80 -35.62
C LEU A 270 49.88 34.99 -34.33
N ARG A 271 50.06 33.66 -34.40
CA ARG A 271 50.00 32.75 -33.24
C ARG A 271 51.12 33.06 -32.24
N ASP A 272 52.30 33.39 -32.71
CA ASP A 272 53.43 33.75 -31.85
C ASP A 272 53.29 35.17 -31.26
N SER A 273 52.72 36.12 -31.99
CA SER A 273 52.36 37.45 -31.44
C SER A 273 51.26 37.37 -30.38
N ILE A 274 50.24 36.52 -30.55
CA ILE A 274 49.19 36.33 -29.55
C ILE A 274 49.75 35.64 -28.29
N ARG A 275 50.64 34.64 -28.43
CA ARG A 275 51.35 34.04 -27.28
C ARG A 275 52.26 35.04 -26.55
N GLY A 276 52.91 35.94 -27.29
CA GLY A 276 53.70 37.03 -26.71
C GLY A 276 52.84 38.03 -25.92
N ALA A 277 51.66 38.37 -26.44
CA ALA A 277 50.73 39.29 -25.76
C ALA A 277 50.09 38.71 -24.49
N PHE A 278 49.99 37.38 -24.37
CA PHE A 278 49.50 36.69 -23.16
C PHE A 278 50.61 36.18 -22.23
N GLY A 279 51.85 36.64 -22.38
CA GLY A 279 52.89 36.49 -21.35
C GLY A 279 53.44 35.07 -21.16
N VAL A 280 53.27 34.18 -22.13
CA VAL A 280 53.89 32.83 -22.10
C VAL A 280 55.15 32.85 -22.96
N GLY A 281 56.18 33.56 -22.49
CA GLY A 281 57.52 33.50 -23.07
C GLY A 281 58.27 32.25 -22.62
N PRO A 282 59.15 31.65 -23.46
CA PRO A 282 60.09 30.65 -23.01
C PRO A 282 61.06 31.34 -22.03
N GLY A 283 60.95 30.96 -20.76
CA GLY A 283 61.82 31.47 -19.70
C GLY A 283 63.27 31.22 -20.06
N ALA A 284 64.05 32.29 -20.07
CA ALA A 284 65.50 32.23 -20.19
C ALA A 284 66.06 31.30 -19.12
N ASP A 285 67.00 30.45 -19.55
CA ASP A 285 67.71 29.46 -18.77
C ASP A 285 68.59 30.13 -17.70
N GLY A 286 67.96 30.55 -16.61
CA GLY A 286 68.64 30.90 -15.37
C GLY A 286 68.99 29.62 -14.63
N GLY A 287 70.24 29.16 -14.76
CA GLY A 287 70.84 28.07 -13.97
C GLY A 287 70.95 28.41 -12.49
N GLY A 288 69.81 28.60 -11.83
CA GLY A 288 69.70 28.61 -10.38
C GLY A 288 69.63 27.16 -9.91
N THR A 289 70.58 26.77 -9.07
CA THR A 289 70.58 25.51 -8.31
C THR A 289 69.16 25.12 -7.92
N ALA A 290 68.65 24.01 -8.47
CA ALA A 290 67.33 23.46 -8.14
C ALA A 290 67.22 23.42 -6.62
N LYS A 291 66.40 24.32 -6.07
CA LYS A 291 66.18 24.37 -4.62
C LYS A 291 65.52 23.04 -4.29
N THR A 292 66.03 22.34 -3.28
CA THR A 292 65.54 21.04 -2.78
C THR A 292 64.02 20.99 -2.50
N GLY A 293 63.33 22.13 -2.48
CA GLY A 293 61.88 22.22 -2.47
C GLY A 293 61.18 21.64 -3.72
N ASP A 294 61.78 21.77 -4.91
CA ASP A 294 61.12 21.42 -6.17
C ASP A 294 61.03 19.89 -6.38
N GLU A 295 62.06 19.14 -5.98
CA GLU A 295 62.06 17.67 -6.04
C GLU A 295 61.00 17.06 -5.11
N TRP A 296 60.85 17.62 -3.91
CA TRP A 296 59.82 17.16 -2.96
C TRP A 296 58.42 17.40 -3.50
N VAL A 297 58.13 18.60 -4.03
CA VAL A 297 56.82 18.92 -4.62
C VAL A 297 56.53 18.01 -5.80
N ASN A 298 57.51 17.77 -6.69
CA ASN A 298 57.33 16.89 -7.85
C ASN A 298 57.02 15.43 -7.44
N ARG A 299 57.69 14.91 -6.40
CA ARG A 299 57.36 13.58 -5.86
C ARG A 299 55.94 13.54 -5.30
N GLN A 300 55.54 14.54 -4.50
CA GLN A 300 54.18 14.62 -3.97
C GLN A 300 53.13 14.73 -5.07
N LEU A 301 53.39 15.49 -6.13
CA LEU A 301 52.47 15.58 -7.27
C LEU A 301 52.34 14.26 -8.03
N ALA A 302 53.42 13.49 -8.17
CA ALA A 302 53.36 12.15 -8.73
C ALA A 302 52.50 11.22 -7.86
N ASP A 303 52.69 11.27 -6.53
CA ASP A 303 51.91 10.49 -5.57
C ASP A 303 50.42 10.91 -5.58
N ALA A 304 50.11 12.20 -5.68
CA ALA A 304 48.75 12.71 -5.76
C ALA A 304 48.04 12.27 -7.05
N ARG A 305 48.76 12.24 -8.19
CA ARG A 305 48.24 11.71 -9.45
C ARG A 305 47.99 10.21 -9.36
N ALA A 306 48.95 9.45 -8.85
CA ALA A 306 48.79 8.01 -8.64
C ALA A 306 47.59 7.69 -7.71
N ALA A 307 47.40 8.47 -6.64
CA ALA A 307 46.24 8.35 -5.77
C ALA A 307 44.92 8.68 -6.48
N ALA A 308 44.88 9.75 -7.27
CA ALA A 308 43.70 10.12 -8.05
C ALA A 308 43.36 9.07 -9.13
N ASP A 309 44.37 8.51 -9.81
CA ASP A 309 44.22 7.43 -10.79
C ASP A 309 43.69 6.14 -10.14
N ALA A 310 44.10 5.87 -8.89
CA ALA A 310 43.56 4.79 -8.07
C ALA A 310 42.17 5.11 -7.47
N ARG A 311 41.57 6.26 -7.81
CA ARG A 311 40.31 6.79 -7.23
C ARG A 311 40.35 7.04 -5.71
N ASP A 312 41.54 7.13 -5.13
CA ASP A 312 41.76 7.55 -3.74
C ASP A 312 41.85 9.08 -3.66
N TYR A 313 40.72 9.73 -3.95
CA TYR A 313 40.62 11.18 -3.95
C TYR A 313 40.90 11.79 -2.57
N ALA A 314 40.59 11.07 -1.48
CA ALA A 314 40.86 11.54 -0.12
C ALA A 314 42.36 11.72 0.11
N ARG A 315 43.16 10.70 -0.26
CA ARG A 315 44.62 10.78 -0.19
C ARG A 315 45.19 11.83 -1.13
N ALA A 316 44.71 11.91 -2.37
CA ALA A 316 45.16 12.93 -3.31
C ALA A 316 44.93 14.36 -2.75
N ILE A 317 43.76 14.62 -2.17
CA ILE A 317 43.42 15.92 -1.54
C ILE A 317 44.35 16.20 -0.35
N GLN A 318 44.60 15.22 0.52
CA GLN A 318 45.54 15.36 1.64
C GLN A 318 46.96 15.71 1.18
N ILE A 319 47.41 15.15 0.05
CA ILE A 319 48.71 15.49 -0.53
C ILE A 319 48.72 16.94 -1.03
N TYR A 320 47.65 17.42 -1.68
CA TYR A 320 47.55 18.82 -2.07
C TYR A 320 47.52 19.76 -0.86
N ASP A 321 46.84 19.40 0.23
CA ASP A 321 46.87 20.17 1.48
C ASP A 321 48.28 20.24 2.05
N ALA A 322 49.02 19.13 2.09
CA ALA A 322 50.41 19.11 2.53
C ALA A 322 51.34 19.97 1.65
N ILE A 323 51.11 20.00 0.32
CA ILE A 323 51.84 20.88 -0.60
C ILE A 323 51.51 22.35 -0.30
N ILE A 324 50.23 22.69 -0.12
CA ILE A 324 49.79 24.05 0.22
C ILE A 324 50.41 24.52 1.53
N ASP A 325 50.37 23.68 2.57
CA ASP A 325 50.90 24.00 3.89
C ASP A 325 52.42 24.20 3.87
N LYS A 326 53.15 23.39 3.09
CA LYS A 326 54.61 23.48 3.01
C LYS A 326 55.11 24.61 2.12
N THR A 327 54.40 24.91 1.02
CA THR A 327 54.84 25.92 0.04
C THR A 327 54.26 27.31 0.31
N GLY A 328 53.11 27.40 0.98
CA GLY A 328 52.34 28.63 1.13
C GLY A 328 51.65 29.12 -0.15
N ASP A 329 51.84 28.46 -1.30
CA ASP A 329 51.31 28.87 -2.60
C ASP A 329 49.87 28.38 -2.82
N LYS A 330 48.92 29.01 -2.14
CA LYS A 330 47.49 28.69 -2.30
C LYS A 330 46.99 28.98 -3.73
N VAL A 331 47.57 29.96 -4.42
CA VAL A 331 47.09 30.41 -5.74
C VAL A 331 47.26 29.31 -6.78
N THR A 332 48.39 28.60 -6.74
CA THR A 332 48.67 27.53 -7.71
C THR A 332 47.94 26.23 -7.36
N TRP A 333 47.90 25.85 -6.09
CA TRP A 333 47.49 24.50 -5.68
C TRP A 333 46.01 24.36 -5.33
N GLU A 334 45.37 25.42 -4.81
CA GLU A 334 43.95 25.37 -4.43
C GLU A 334 43.02 25.09 -5.65
N PRO A 335 43.21 25.69 -6.84
CA PRO A 335 42.40 25.34 -8.01
C PRO A 335 42.53 23.87 -8.43
N ARG A 336 43.71 23.26 -8.25
CA ARG A 336 43.94 21.83 -8.56
C ARG A 336 43.24 20.92 -7.56
N LYS A 337 43.29 21.26 -6.27
CA LYS A 337 42.51 20.60 -5.23
C LYS A 337 41.00 20.69 -5.50
N GLN A 338 40.52 21.88 -5.87
CA GLN A 338 39.11 22.08 -6.26
C GLN A 338 38.73 21.24 -7.49
N ALA A 339 39.61 21.13 -8.49
CA ALA A 339 39.38 20.27 -9.64
C ALA A 339 39.24 18.78 -9.25
N LEU A 340 40.05 18.29 -8.31
CA LEU A 340 39.92 16.93 -7.77
C LEU A 340 38.62 16.72 -6.97
N LEU A 341 38.22 17.70 -6.16
CA LEU A 341 36.92 17.65 -5.45
C LEU A 341 35.75 17.59 -6.44
N ALA A 342 35.81 18.37 -7.52
CA ALA A 342 34.81 18.32 -8.58
C ALA A 342 34.80 16.97 -9.30
N GLN A 343 35.97 16.40 -9.58
CA GLN A 343 36.10 15.07 -10.19
C GLN A 343 35.54 13.97 -9.29
N LYS A 344 35.88 13.98 -8.00
CA LYS A 344 35.32 13.07 -6.99
C LYS A 344 33.79 13.13 -6.98
N ALA A 345 33.23 14.33 -6.91
CA ALA A 345 31.78 14.52 -6.93
C ALA A 345 31.12 14.08 -8.26
N GLN A 346 31.84 14.12 -9.38
CA GLN A 346 31.35 13.56 -10.64
C GLN A 346 31.34 12.03 -10.62
N GLU A 347 32.39 11.39 -10.11
CA GLU A 347 32.44 9.92 -9.99
C GLU A 347 31.41 9.38 -9.00
N GLU A 348 31.24 10.00 -7.84
CA GLU A 348 30.18 9.65 -6.87
C GLU A 348 28.78 9.77 -7.50
N ARG A 349 28.55 10.81 -8.30
CA ARG A 349 27.29 10.96 -9.07
C ARG A 349 27.09 9.86 -10.11
N LYS A 350 28.16 9.43 -10.81
CA LYS A 350 28.08 8.32 -11.76
C LYS A 350 27.78 7.00 -11.06
N GLU A 351 28.42 6.74 -9.92
CA GLU A 351 28.15 5.53 -9.12
C GLU A 351 26.71 5.51 -8.59
N HIS A 352 26.23 6.65 -8.11
CA HIS A 352 24.84 6.81 -7.67
C HIS A 352 23.85 6.57 -8.81
N LEU A 353 24.14 7.06 -10.03
CA LEU A 353 23.35 6.74 -11.23
C LEU A 353 23.31 5.26 -11.55
N ALA A 354 24.45 4.58 -11.48
CA ALA A 354 24.51 3.15 -11.75
C ALA A 354 23.59 2.39 -10.79
N LYS A 355 23.61 2.74 -9.50
CA LYS A 355 22.73 2.16 -8.47
C LYS A 355 21.26 2.47 -8.72
N LEU A 356 20.92 3.70 -9.11
CA LEU A 356 19.54 4.06 -9.45
C LEU A 356 19.03 3.30 -10.67
N LYS A 357 19.87 3.16 -11.70
CA LYS A 357 19.55 2.39 -12.90
C LYS A 357 19.29 0.92 -12.57
N GLU A 358 20.15 0.30 -11.78
CA GLU A 358 19.98 -1.09 -11.32
C GLU A 358 18.65 -1.28 -10.57
N ARG A 359 18.26 -0.32 -9.71
CA ARG A 359 16.97 -0.36 -9.00
C ARG A 359 15.77 -0.24 -9.94
N LEU A 360 15.86 0.58 -10.99
CA LEU A 360 14.80 0.72 -11.98
C LEU A 360 14.64 -0.58 -12.79
N GLU A 361 15.75 -1.16 -13.25
CA GLU A 361 15.75 -2.45 -13.95
C GLU A 361 15.21 -3.58 -13.07
N MET A 362 15.56 -3.59 -11.78
CA MET A 362 14.99 -4.53 -10.80
C MET A 362 13.48 -4.36 -10.65
N ALA A 363 12.97 -3.13 -10.56
CA ALA A 363 11.54 -2.88 -10.45
C ALA A 363 10.78 -3.32 -11.72
N GLU A 364 11.34 -3.08 -12.91
CA GLU A 364 10.78 -3.56 -14.18
C GLU A 364 10.76 -5.10 -14.25
N SER A 365 11.85 -5.76 -13.85
CA SER A 365 11.91 -7.23 -13.78
C SER A 365 10.89 -7.79 -12.80
N MET A 366 10.71 -7.19 -11.63
CA MET A 366 9.70 -7.62 -10.66
C MET A 366 8.27 -7.43 -11.18
N ALA A 367 8.01 -6.35 -11.91
CA ALA A 367 6.71 -6.13 -12.55
C ALA A 367 6.42 -7.18 -13.63
N ALA A 368 7.44 -7.58 -14.43
CA ALA A 368 7.32 -8.64 -15.42
C ALA A 368 6.97 -10.00 -14.78
N ASP A 369 7.53 -10.29 -13.59
CA ASP A 369 7.21 -11.48 -12.78
C ASP A 369 5.85 -11.40 -12.05
N GLN A 370 5.04 -10.37 -12.31
CA GLN A 370 3.78 -10.07 -11.60
C GLN A 370 3.94 -9.81 -10.08
N LYS A 371 5.14 -9.45 -9.62
CA LYS A 371 5.43 -9.03 -8.24
C LYS A 371 5.23 -7.52 -8.07
N PHE A 372 4.01 -7.05 -8.37
CA PHE A 372 3.71 -5.62 -8.49
C PHE A 372 3.95 -4.83 -7.20
N ASP A 373 3.62 -5.39 -6.03
CA ASP A 373 3.79 -4.69 -4.75
C ASP A 373 5.26 -4.48 -4.39
N ASP A 374 6.12 -5.46 -4.69
CA ASP A 374 7.57 -5.36 -4.48
C ASP A 374 8.20 -4.36 -5.45
N ALA A 375 7.79 -4.40 -6.73
CA ALA A 375 8.21 -3.42 -7.73
C ALA A 375 7.87 -1.98 -7.30
N LEU A 376 6.64 -1.76 -6.82
CA LEU A 376 6.21 -0.46 -6.30
C LEU A 376 6.98 -0.05 -5.04
N ALA A 377 7.33 -1.00 -4.16
CA ALA A 377 8.14 -0.72 -2.98
C ALA A 377 9.56 -0.25 -3.35
N VAL A 378 10.19 -0.89 -4.35
CA VAL A 378 11.50 -0.46 -4.88
C VAL A 378 11.42 0.97 -5.42
N LEU A 379 10.40 1.30 -6.22
CA LEU A 379 10.23 2.65 -6.76
C LEU A 379 9.96 3.70 -5.66
N ARG A 380 9.14 3.37 -4.65
CA ARG A 380 8.86 4.27 -3.51
C ARG A 380 10.08 4.59 -2.66
N ASN A 381 11.06 3.68 -2.61
CA ASN A 381 12.32 3.90 -1.90
C ASN A 381 13.31 4.81 -2.66
N ILE A 382 12.99 5.24 -3.89
CA ILE A 382 13.74 6.27 -4.59
C ILE A 382 13.34 7.64 -4.03
N GLY A 383 14.32 8.34 -3.43
CA GLY A 383 14.12 9.64 -2.79
C GLY A 383 13.64 10.73 -3.75
N GLN A 384 13.04 11.80 -3.20
CA GLN A 384 12.46 12.87 -4.00
C GLN A 384 13.48 13.63 -4.85
N ASP A 385 14.70 13.82 -4.33
CA ASP A 385 15.80 14.46 -5.05
C ASP A 385 16.22 13.62 -6.27
N ASP A 386 16.36 12.30 -6.07
CA ASP A 386 16.66 11.35 -7.12
C ASP A 386 15.56 11.31 -8.19
N ARG A 387 14.28 11.35 -7.78
CA ARG A 387 13.14 11.43 -8.71
C ARG A 387 13.17 12.69 -9.57
N THR A 388 13.42 13.84 -8.95
CA THR A 388 13.49 15.14 -9.64
C THR A 388 14.64 15.14 -10.64
N TRP A 389 15.76 14.54 -10.26
CA TRP A 389 16.91 14.41 -11.13
C TRP A 389 16.71 13.41 -12.27
N LEU A 390 16.18 12.21 -12.00
CA LEU A 390 15.81 11.23 -13.03
C LEU A 390 14.81 11.83 -14.03
N ALA A 391 13.88 12.66 -13.56
CA ALA A 391 12.96 13.39 -14.45
C ALA A 391 13.70 14.36 -15.37
N SER A 392 14.78 15.01 -14.92
CA SER A 392 15.64 15.86 -15.77
C SER A 392 16.36 15.07 -16.86
N LEU A 393 16.59 13.78 -16.63
CA LEU A 393 17.14 12.83 -17.62
C LEU A 393 16.06 12.19 -18.51
N GLY A 394 14.78 12.57 -18.35
CA GLY A 394 13.66 12.01 -19.10
C GLY A 394 13.08 10.71 -18.53
N VAL A 395 13.55 10.25 -17.37
CA VAL A 395 13.05 9.06 -16.69
C VAL A 395 11.94 9.46 -15.71
N ALA A 396 10.68 9.18 -16.07
CA ALA A 396 9.53 9.53 -15.26
C ALA A 396 9.10 8.37 -14.33
N VAL A 397 9.71 8.29 -13.14
CA VAL A 397 9.39 7.27 -12.12
C VAL A 397 7.89 7.19 -11.80
N ASP A 398 7.22 8.34 -11.69
CA ASP A 398 5.77 8.39 -11.42
C ASP A 398 4.92 7.85 -12.59
N LYS A 399 5.45 7.89 -13.82
CA LYS A 399 4.79 7.25 -14.97
C LYS A 399 4.92 5.74 -14.87
N MET A 400 6.11 5.23 -14.53
CA MET A 400 6.35 3.80 -14.30
C MET A 400 5.45 3.26 -13.19
N GLU A 401 5.37 3.96 -12.05
CA GLU A 401 4.47 3.56 -10.95
C GLU A 401 3.00 3.44 -11.39
N ARG A 402 2.52 4.38 -12.23
CA ARG A 402 1.15 4.32 -12.76
C ARG A 402 0.95 3.13 -13.68
N THR A 403 1.88 2.89 -14.61
CA THR A 403 1.83 1.72 -15.50
C THR A 403 1.81 0.41 -14.71
N ILE A 404 2.68 0.27 -13.69
CA ILE A 404 2.72 -0.92 -12.84
C ILE A 404 1.38 -1.13 -12.09
N ARG A 405 0.74 -0.06 -11.59
CA ARG A 405 -0.58 -0.16 -10.94
C ARG A 405 -1.68 -0.53 -11.92
N GLU A 406 -1.66 0.02 -13.12
CA GLU A 406 -2.61 -0.35 -14.18
C GLU A 406 -2.45 -1.83 -14.54
N ASP A 407 -1.21 -2.33 -14.63
CA ASP A 407 -0.89 -3.73 -14.88
C ASP A 407 -1.36 -4.63 -13.73
N GLN A 408 -1.17 -4.21 -12.49
CA GLN A 408 -1.66 -4.92 -11.30
C GLN A 408 -3.19 -5.08 -11.34
N VAL A 409 -3.93 -4.01 -11.67
CA VAL A 409 -5.39 -4.04 -11.79
C VAL A 409 -5.83 -4.95 -12.95
N ARG A 410 -5.14 -4.89 -14.11
CA ARG A 410 -5.41 -5.78 -15.25
C ARG A 410 -5.18 -7.24 -14.89
N ALA A 411 -4.07 -7.56 -14.24
CA ALA A 411 -3.75 -8.91 -13.79
C ALA A 411 -4.77 -9.42 -12.75
N ALA A 412 -5.18 -8.59 -11.80
CA ALA A 412 -6.21 -8.95 -10.81
C ALA A 412 -7.56 -9.26 -11.46
N ARG A 413 -7.99 -8.44 -12.44
CA ARG A 413 -9.21 -8.70 -13.22
C ARG A 413 -9.12 -9.99 -14.03
N ALA A 414 -7.98 -10.26 -14.66
CA ALA A 414 -7.75 -11.49 -15.41
C ALA A 414 -7.87 -12.73 -14.50
N ARG A 415 -7.25 -12.70 -13.31
CA ARG A 415 -7.37 -13.78 -12.31
C ARG A 415 -8.83 -13.99 -11.86
N GLN A 416 -9.57 -12.91 -11.62
CA GLN A 416 -10.97 -13.00 -11.25
C GLN A 416 -11.84 -13.58 -12.38
N GLN A 417 -11.53 -13.25 -13.64
CA GLN A 417 -12.21 -13.84 -14.80
C GLN A 417 -11.88 -15.34 -14.95
N GLU A 418 -10.62 -15.72 -14.73
CA GLU A 418 -10.16 -17.12 -14.74
C GLU A 418 -10.86 -17.94 -13.65
N GLU A 419 -10.98 -17.41 -12.42
CA GLU A 419 -11.70 -18.07 -11.33
C GLU A 419 -13.19 -18.27 -11.66
N LYS A 420 -13.86 -17.25 -12.21
CA LYS A 420 -15.26 -17.36 -12.65
C LYS A 420 -15.43 -18.36 -13.79
N LEU A 421 -14.51 -18.36 -14.75
CA LEU A 421 -14.49 -19.33 -15.84
C LEU A 421 -14.38 -20.76 -15.28
N LEU A 422 -13.47 -21.01 -14.34
CA LEU A 422 -13.30 -22.32 -13.72
C LEU A 422 -14.55 -22.77 -12.97
N ALA A 423 -15.23 -21.86 -12.26
CA ALA A 423 -16.51 -22.16 -11.63
C ALA A 423 -17.60 -22.53 -12.66
N ASP A 424 -17.68 -21.80 -13.77
CA ASP A 424 -18.63 -22.07 -14.85
C ASP A 424 -18.35 -23.40 -15.56
N LEU A 425 -17.07 -23.69 -15.84
CA LEU A 425 -16.63 -24.96 -16.38
C LEU A 425 -16.97 -26.12 -15.43
N GLY A 426 -16.81 -25.93 -14.12
CA GLY A 426 -17.23 -26.89 -13.11
C GLY A 426 -18.73 -27.18 -13.15
N ARG A 427 -19.57 -26.16 -13.31
CA ARG A 427 -21.03 -26.32 -13.47
C ARG A 427 -21.39 -27.05 -14.76
N ALA A 428 -20.75 -26.70 -15.87
CA ALA A 428 -20.97 -27.36 -17.17
C ALA A 428 -20.56 -28.84 -17.13
N ALA A 429 -19.42 -29.14 -16.50
CA ALA A 429 -18.96 -30.51 -16.29
C ALA A 429 -19.93 -31.31 -15.41
N ALA A 430 -20.44 -30.73 -14.31
CA ALA A 430 -21.43 -31.38 -13.46
C ALA A 430 -22.74 -31.70 -14.21
N ALA A 431 -23.26 -30.76 -15.01
CA ALA A 431 -24.44 -30.98 -15.85
C ALA A 431 -24.22 -32.12 -16.86
N LYS A 432 -23.02 -32.18 -17.47
CA LYS A 432 -22.63 -33.28 -18.36
C LYS A 432 -22.64 -34.63 -17.64
N THR A 433 -22.09 -34.71 -16.43
CA THR A 433 -22.06 -35.95 -15.64
C THR A 433 -23.46 -36.40 -15.19
N ALA A 434 -24.38 -35.47 -14.98
CA ALA A 434 -25.79 -35.76 -14.65
C ALA A 434 -26.63 -36.19 -15.86
N ALA A 435 -26.00 -36.47 -17.01
CA ALA A 435 -26.66 -36.76 -18.30
C ALA A 435 -27.58 -35.64 -18.81
N GLN A 436 -27.42 -34.41 -18.32
CA GLN A 436 -28.15 -33.23 -18.79
C GLN A 436 -27.41 -32.57 -19.97
N LEU A 437 -27.28 -33.31 -21.09
CA LEU A 437 -26.44 -32.91 -22.22
C LEU A 437 -26.84 -31.56 -22.84
N ALA A 438 -28.13 -31.25 -22.90
CA ALA A 438 -28.63 -29.98 -23.44
C ALA A 438 -28.22 -28.77 -22.56
N ASP A 439 -28.27 -28.94 -21.24
CA ASP A 439 -27.87 -27.89 -20.29
C ASP A 439 -26.37 -27.69 -20.30
N ALA A 440 -25.59 -28.78 -20.35
CA ALA A 440 -24.15 -28.72 -20.52
C ALA A 440 -23.76 -27.97 -21.81
N LEU A 441 -24.38 -28.30 -22.94
CA LEU A 441 -24.14 -27.63 -24.23
C LEU A 441 -24.46 -26.13 -24.14
N LYS A 442 -25.58 -25.75 -23.51
CA LYS A 442 -25.96 -24.36 -23.30
C LYS A 442 -24.91 -23.60 -22.49
N LEU A 443 -24.42 -24.20 -21.39
CA LEU A 443 -23.38 -23.60 -20.56
C LEU A 443 -22.05 -23.45 -21.31
N TYR A 444 -21.60 -24.46 -22.06
CA TYR A 444 -20.37 -24.33 -22.86
C TYR A 444 -20.47 -23.26 -23.94
N LYS A 445 -21.62 -23.13 -24.62
CA LYS A 445 -21.86 -22.03 -25.57
C LYS A 445 -21.87 -20.66 -24.89
N GLN A 446 -22.46 -20.57 -23.70
CA GLN A 446 -22.43 -19.33 -22.90
C GLN A 446 -21.00 -18.97 -22.48
N ILE A 447 -20.20 -19.95 -22.05
CA ILE A 447 -18.79 -19.75 -21.69
C ILE A 447 -18.00 -19.22 -22.90
N ALA A 448 -18.18 -19.84 -24.08
CA ALA A 448 -17.53 -19.40 -25.31
C ALA A 448 -17.87 -17.95 -25.71
N GLY A 449 -19.09 -17.49 -25.42
CA GLY A 449 -19.52 -16.12 -25.72
C GLY A 449 -19.20 -15.08 -24.64
N THR A 450 -18.96 -15.49 -23.40
CA THR A 450 -18.80 -14.58 -22.25
C THR A 450 -17.34 -14.26 -21.95
N TYR A 451 -16.43 -15.23 -22.17
CA TYR A 451 -15.03 -15.11 -21.78
C TYR A 451 -14.11 -14.92 -23.00
N PRO A 452 -12.99 -14.19 -22.88
CA PRO A 452 -12.01 -14.07 -23.96
C PRO A 452 -11.47 -15.43 -24.40
N ALA A 453 -11.34 -15.64 -25.71
CA ALA A 453 -10.91 -16.91 -26.30
C ALA A 453 -9.56 -17.39 -25.76
N GLU A 454 -8.63 -16.47 -25.50
CA GLU A 454 -7.28 -16.76 -24.96
C GLU A 454 -7.34 -17.43 -23.58
N ILE A 455 -8.22 -16.96 -22.69
CA ILE A 455 -8.37 -17.52 -21.34
C ILE A 455 -9.07 -18.88 -21.44
N VAL A 456 -10.10 -18.99 -22.27
CA VAL A 456 -10.84 -20.24 -22.46
C VAL A 456 -9.94 -21.35 -23.00
N GLN A 457 -9.16 -21.06 -24.05
CA GLN A 457 -8.26 -22.02 -24.70
C GLN A 457 -7.16 -22.55 -23.78
N LYS A 458 -6.72 -21.77 -22.78
CA LYS A 458 -5.73 -22.20 -21.78
C LYS A 458 -6.22 -23.39 -20.96
N HIS A 459 -7.53 -23.50 -20.70
CA HIS A 459 -8.11 -24.56 -19.88
C HIS A 459 -8.78 -25.66 -20.69
N LEU A 460 -9.42 -25.31 -21.81
CA LEU A 460 -10.24 -26.24 -22.57
C LEU A 460 -10.42 -25.79 -24.02
N ASN A 461 -10.33 -26.72 -24.96
CA ASN A 461 -10.79 -26.48 -26.33
C ASN A 461 -12.32 -26.59 -26.37
N VAL A 462 -13.00 -25.49 -26.05
CA VAL A 462 -14.47 -25.45 -25.90
C VAL A 462 -15.18 -25.79 -27.22
N ASP A 463 -14.64 -25.41 -28.37
CA ASP A 463 -15.24 -25.72 -29.67
C ASP A 463 -15.30 -27.22 -29.93
N GLN A 464 -14.25 -27.96 -29.55
CA GLN A 464 -14.25 -29.42 -29.64
C GLN A 464 -15.32 -30.03 -28.72
N VAL A 465 -15.40 -29.56 -27.48
CA VAL A 465 -16.38 -30.07 -26.49
C VAL A 465 -17.81 -29.78 -26.95
N ILE A 466 -18.07 -28.62 -27.55
CA ILE A 466 -19.38 -28.27 -28.12
C ILE A 466 -19.74 -29.25 -29.25
N ARG A 467 -18.81 -29.51 -30.20
CA ARG A 467 -19.04 -30.47 -31.30
C ARG A 467 -19.31 -31.89 -30.81
N ASP A 468 -18.56 -32.33 -29.80
CA ASP A 468 -18.73 -33.66 -29.21
C ASP A 468 -20.10 -33.79 -28.53
N LEU A 469 -20.52 -32.77 -27.76
CA LEU A 469 -21.84 -32.73 -27.11
C LEU A 469 -22.99 -32.68 -28.11
N GLU A 470 -22.86 -31.92 -29.19
CA GLU A 470 -23.86 -31.89 -30.27
C GLU A 470 -24.01 -33.25 -30.95
N THR A 471 -22.89 -33.94 -31.17
CA THR A 471 -22.88 -35.31 -31.72
C THR A 471 -23.56 -36.30 -30.77
N GLN A 472 -23.26 -36.21 -29.46
CA GLN A 472 -23.89 -37.05 -28.44
C GLN A 472 -25.40 -36.78 -28.33
N LEU A 473 -25.82 -35.52 -28.39
CA LEU A 473 -27.23 -35.15 -28.35
C LEU A 473 -27.99 -35.64 -29.58
N ALA A 474 -27.35 -35.59 -30.77
CA ALA A 474 -27.92 -36.14 -32.00
C ALA A 474 -28.08 -37.66 -31.94
N ALA A 475 -27.11 -38.37 -31.36
CA ALA A 475 -27.16 -39.83 -31.17
C ALA A 475 -28.19 -40.25 -30.10
N ALA A 476 -28.41 -39.43 -29.06
CA ALA A 476 -29.37 -39.70 -28.01
C ALA A 476 -30.83 -39.45 -28.44
N LYS A 477 -31.05 -38.70 -29.53
CA LYS A 477 -32.39 -38.48 -30.08
C LYS A 477 -32.91 -39.83 -30.61
N PRO A 478 -33.98 -40.41 -30.03
CA PRO A 478 -34.49 -41.69 -30.49
C PRO A 478 -34.84 -41.59 -31.98
N PRO A 479 -34.60 -42.66 -32.77
CA PRO A 479 -34.98 -42.68 -34.18
C PRO A 479 -36.44 -42.28 -34.28
N ALA A 480 -36.72 -41.36 -35.20
CA ALA A 480 -38.07 -40.82 -35.39
C ALA A 480 -39.06 -41.99 -35.39
N PRO A 481 -40.13 -41.95 -34.56
CA PRO A 481 -41.14 -42.98 -34.59
C PRO A 481 -41.60 -43.12 -36.04
N THR A 482 -41.67 -44.38 -36.51
CA THR A 482 -42.21 -44.74 -37.82
C THR A 482 -43.46 -43.92 -38.09
N PRO A 483 -43.62 -43.37 -39.31
CA PRO A 483 -44.64 -42.39 -39.61
C PRO A 483 -46.00 -42.88 -39.12
N PRO A 484 -46.68 -42.13 -38.24
CA PRO A 484 -48.02 -42.49 -37.82
C PRO A 484 -48.92 -42.52 -39.06
N THR A 485 -49.75 -43.55 -39.10
CA THR A 485 -50.93 -43.69 -39.95
C THR A 485 -51.67 -42.34 -40.06
N PRO A 486 -52.21 -41.97 -41.25
CA PRO A 486 -52.73 -40.65 -41.56
C PRO A 486 -53.60 -40.06 -40.44
N PRO A 487 -53.51 -38.73 -40.22
CA PRO A 487 -54.15 -38.06 -39.11
C PRO A 487 -55.64 -38.36 -39.11
N THR A 488 -56.10 -38.99 -38.03
CA THR A 488 -57.50 -38.90 -37.65
C THR A 488 -57.84 -37.41 -37.55
N PRO A 489 -58.94 -36.95 -38.17
CA PRO A 489 -59.34 -35.55 -38.16
C PRO A 489 -59.39 -35.01 -36.73
N PRO A 490 -59.19 -33.68 -36.53
CA PRO A 490 -59.33 -33.07 -35.21
C PRO A 490 -60.65 -33.52 -34.57
N PRO A 491 -60.66 -33.96 -33.30
CA PRO A 491 -61.86 -34.49 -32.63
C PRO A 491 -63.01 -33.46 -32.48
N SER A 492 -62.89 -32.27 -33.04
CA SER A 492 -63.92 -31.23 -33.03
C SER A 492 -65.07 -31.48 -34.00
N ALA A 493 -64.95 -32.37 -34.99
CA ALA A 493 -66.04 -32.60 -35.95
C ALA A 493 -67.15 -33.55 -35.45
N GLY A 494 -67.02 -34.13 -34.26
CA GLY A 494 -67.99 -35.10 -33.74
C GLY A 494 -68.18 -35.11 -32.22
N MET A 495 -67.55 -34.20 -31.48
CA MET A 495 -67.80 -34.07 -30.04
C MET A 495 -69.22 -33.55 -29.82
N THR A 496 -70.01 -34.29 -29.03
CA THR A 496 -71.31 -33.79 -28.59
C THR A 496 -71.09 -32.54 -27.71
N PRO A 497 -72.05 -31.60 -27.65
CA PRO A 497 -71.94 -30.43 -26.78
C PRO A 497 -71.62 -30.79 -25.31
N GLU A 498 -72.10 -31.95 -24.86
CA GLU A 498 -71.86 -32.48 -23.52
C GLU A 498 -70.42 -32.96 -23.31
N GLN A 499 -69.81 -33.60 -24.31
CA GLN A 499 -68.39 -33.99 -24.27
C GLN A 499 -67.46 -32.78 -24.30
N ALA A 500 -67.81 -31.76 -25.10
CA ALA A 500 -67.05 -30.50 -25.14
C ALA A 500 -67.12 -29.78 -23.79
N ALA A 501 -68.30 -29.68 -23.18
CA ALA A 501 -68.47 -29.09 -21.86
C ALA A 501 -67.69 -29.83 -20.77
N ALA A 502 -67.69 -31.17 -20.78
CA ALA A 502 -66.94 -32.00 -19.84
C ALA A 502 -65.42 -31.79 -19.97
N ALA A 503 -64.90 -31.73 -21.20
CA ALA A 503 -63.47 -31.51 -21.45
C ALA A 503 -63.02 -30.09 -21.04
N VAL A 504 -63.85 -29.07 -21.29
CA VAL A 504 -63.59 -27.70 -20.80
C VAL A 504 -63.60 -27.66 -19.27
N ALA A 505 -64.55 -28.34 -18.62
CA ALA A 505 -64.61 -28.42 -17.16
C ALA A 505 -63.37 -29.08 -16.54
N ASP A 506 -62.84 -30.15 -17.16
CA ASP A 506 -61.61 -30.81 -16.71
C ASP A 506 -60.39 -29.87 -16.79
N ILE A 507 -60.21 -29.17 -17.92
CA ILE A 507 -59.12 -28.21 -18.08
C ILE A 507 -59.23 -27.07 -17.06
N LEU A 508 -60.43 -26.57 -16.79
CA LEU A 508 -60.65 -25.56 -15.74
C LEU A 508 -60.34 -26.11 -14.33
N GLY A 509 -60.63 -27.38 -14.06
CA GLY A 509 -60.25 -28.05 -12.83
C GLY A 509 -58.73 -28.14 -12.65
N GLN A 510 -58.02 -28.53 -13.71
CA GLN A 510 -56.55 -28.56 -13.73
C GLN A 510 -55.96 -27.16 -13.54
N ALA A 511 -56.50 -26.15 -14.23
CA ALA A 511 -56.08 -24.76 -14.08
C ALA A 511 -56.28 -24.25 -12.64
N ALA A 512 -57.42 -24.57 -12.00
CA ALA A 512 -57.67 -24.20 -10.61
C ALA A 512 -56.71 -24.89 -9.62
N ALA A 513 -56.36 -26.15 -9.86
CA ALA A 513 -55.37 -26.87 -9.05
C ALA A 513 -53.97 -26.26 -9.18
N ARG A 514 -53.58 -25.84 -10.39
CA ARG A 514 -52.29 -25.16 -10.66
C ARG A 514 -52.25 -23.74 -10.11
N GLU A 515 -53.38 -23.03 -10.12
CA GLU A 515 -53.49 -21.68 -9.53
C GLU A 515 -53.24 -21.73 -8.02
N LYS A 516 -53.75 -22.77 -7.33
CA LYS A 516 -53.45 -23.00 -5.91
C LYS A 516 -51.98 -23.34 -5.62
N ALA A 517 -51.28 -23.88 -6.62
CA ALA A 517 -49.85 -24.19 -6.53
C ALA A 517 -48.95 -23.02 -6.96
N GLU A 518 -49.53 -21.84 -7.24
CA GLU A 518 -48.84 -20.64 -7.71
C GLU A 518 -48.08 -20.83 -9.04
N ASP A 519 -48.44 -21.84 -9.84
CA ASP A 519 -47.86 -22.11 -11.16
C ASP A 519 -48.60 -21.33 -12.26
N PHE A 520 -48.55 -19.99 -12.18
CA PHE A 520 -49.35 -19.11 -13.03
C PHE A 520 -49.04 -19.26 -14.53
N LYS A 521 -47.82 -19.69 -14.89
CA LYS A 521 -47.44 -19.93 -16.30
C LYS A 521 -48.23 -21.09 -16.89
N GLU A 522 -48.35 -22.20 -16.15
CA GLU A 522 -49.10 -23.36 -16.62
C GLU A 522 -50.61 -23.12 -16.60
N VAL A 523 -51.12 -22.35 -15.62
CA VAL A 523 -52.52 -21.91 -15.59
C VAL A 523 -52.89 -21.15 -16.86
N ILE A 524 -52.06 -20.18 -17.28
CA ILE A 524 -52.30 -19.40 -18.51
C ILE A 524 -52.30 -20.33 -19.73
N ARG A 525 -51.34 -21.25 -19.83
CA ARG A 525 -51.24 -22.22 -20.93
C ARG A 525 -52.48 -23.11 -21.05
N LEU A 526 -52.98 -23.61 -19.92
CA LEU A 526 -54.19 -24.44 -19.88
C LEU A 526 -55.43 -23.65 -20.31
N LEU A 527 -55.60 -22.42 -19.81
CA LEU A 527 -56.73 -21.58 -20.20
C LEU A 527 -56.68 -21.14 -21.67
N GLU A 528 -55.50 -20.83 -22.20
CA GLU A 528 -55.33 -20.51 -23.63
C GLU A 528 -55.57 -21.74 -24.53
N SER A 529 -55.25 -22.95 -24.05
CA SER A 529 -55.53 -24.18 -24.80
C SER A 529 -57.03 -24.44 -25.01
N ILE A 530 -57.91 -23.88 -24.17
CA ILE A 530 -59.36 -23.94 -24.38
C ILE A 530 -59.74 -23.14 -25.64
N LYS A 531 -59.11 -21.97 -25.85
CA LYS A 531 -59.36 -21.12 -27.03
C LYS A 531 -58.90 -21.79 -28.33
N GLU A 532 -57.81 -22.55 -28.26
CA GLU A 532 -57.25 -23.27 -29.42
C GLU A 532 -58.06 -24.53 -29.79
N LYS A 533 -58.57 -25.25 -28.79
CA LYS A 533 -59.18 -26.57 -28.99
C LYS A 533 -60.70 -26.57 -29.16
N PHE A 534 -61.39 -25.54 -28.66
CA PHE A 534 -62.86 -25.50 -28.64
C PHE A 534 -63.39 -24.25 -29.34
N GLU A 535 -64.50 -24.41 -30.06
CA GLU A 535 -65.26 -23.28 -30.63
C GLU A 535 -65.74 -22.33 -29.53
N GLN A 536 -65.86 -21.05 -29.87
CA GLN A 536 -66.21 -19.98 -28.92
C GLN A 536 -67.52 -20.22 -28.16
N LYS A 537 -68.49 -20.93 -28.76
CA LYS A 537 -69.78 -21.26 -28.11
C LYS A 537 -69.64 -22.17 -26.88
N TYR A 538 -68.50 -22.83 -26.70
CA TYR A 538 -68.21 -23.70 -25.55
C TYR A 538 -67.33 -23.00 -24.50
N TRP A 539 -66.92 -21.75 -24.73
CA TRP A 539 -66.12 -21.02 -23.77
C TRP A 539 -67.01 -20.58 -22.61
N PRO A 540 -66.59 -20.74 -21.35
CA PRO A 540 -67.24 -20.07 -20.24
C PRO A 540 -67.16 -18.55 -20.45
N ASP A 541 -68.25 -17.83 -20.16
CA ASP A 541 -68.30 -16.36 -20.27
C ASP A 541 -67.18 -15.65 -19.47
N THR A 542 -66.62 -16.34 -18.46
CA THR A 542 -65.57 -15.82 -17.59
C THR A 542 -64.14 -16.16 -18.04
N LEU A 543 -63.95 -16.93 -19.13
CA LEU A 543 -62.63 -17.44 -19.53
C LEU A 543 -61.63 -16.30 -19.78
N GLU A 544 -62.02 -15.30 -20.57
CA GLU A 544 -61.12 -14.19 -20.91
C GLU A 544 -60.82 -13.28 -19.71
N THR A 545 -61.80 -13.08 -18.84
CA THR A 545 -61.63 -12.35 -17.59
C THR A 545 -60.66 -13.09 -16.67
N ARG A 546 -60.76 -14.42 -16.60
CA ARG A 546 -59.89 -15.25 -15.77
C ARG A 546 -58.46 -15.27 -16.29
N ILE A 547 -58.24 -15.37 -17.61
CA ILE A 547 -56.90 -15.25 -18.21
C ILE A 547 -56.26 -13.91 -17.84
N ARG A 548 -57.00 -12.80 -17.95
CA ARG A 548 -56.51 -11.46 -17.56
C ARG A 548 -56.17 -11.38 -16.08
N GLN A 549 -57.01 -11.89 -15.20
CA GLN A 549 -56.76 -11.91 -13.75
C GLN A 549 -55.51 -12.71 -13.38
N VAL A 550 -55.31 -13.89 -13.98
CA VAL A 550 -54.14 -14.74 -13.75
C VAL A 550 -52.86 -14.06 -14.26
N LYS A 551 -52.90 -13.42 -15.43
CA LYS A 551 -51.77 -12.62 -15.96
C LYS A 551 -51.42 -11.46 -15.02
N ALA A 552 -52.42 -10.70 -14.56
CA ALA A 552 -52.21 -9.61 -13.61
C ALA A 552 -51.63 -10.08 -12.26
N LYS A 553 -52.11 -11.21 -11.72
CA LYS A 553 -51.54 -11.81 -10.50
C LYS A 553 -50.07 -12.19 -10.67
N LYS A 554 -49.73 -12.79 -11.82
CA LYS A 554 -48.35 -13.16 -12.15
C LYS A 554 -47.45 -11.93 -12.20
N GLU A 555 -47.87 -10.89 -12.93
CA GLU A 555 -47.13 -9.63 -13.03
C GLU A 555 -46.95 -8.94 -11.67
N ALA A 556 -47.99 -8.97 -10.81
CA ALA A 556 -47.89 -8.44 -9.46
C ALA A 556 -46.84 -9.20 -8.62
N LEU A 557 -46.79 -10.53 -8.69
CA LEU A 557 -45.78 -11.32 -7.97
C LEU A 557 -44.35 -11.06 -8.48
N GLU A 558 -44.17 -10.95 -9.79
CA GLU A 558 -42.88 -10.60 -10.41
C GLU A 558 -42.46 -9.17 -10.01
N PHE A 559 -43.40 -8.23 -9.94
CA PHE A 559 -43.14 -6.83 -9.58
C PHE A 559 -42.79 -6.66 -8.09
N PHE A 560 -43.50 -7.33 -7.18
CA PHE A 560 -43.26 -7.20 -5.74
C PHE A 560 -42.04 -7.99 -5.23
N GLY A 561 -41.30 -8.68 -6.10
CA GLY A 561 -40.08 -9.41 -5.71
C GLY A 561 -40.30 -10.49 -4.66
N MET A 562 -41.56 -10.85 -4.39
CA MET A 562 -41.91 -11.96 -3.52
C MET A 562 -41.80 -13.24 -4.36
N GLU A 563 -40.58 -13.69 -4.61
CA GLU A 563 -40.35 -15.11 -4.86
C GLU A 563 -40.94 -15.85 -3.65
N GLY A 564 -42.10 -16.49 -3.84
CA GLY A 564 -42.71 -17.34 -2.81
C GLY A 564 -41.67 -18.31 -2.24
N PRO A 565 -41.80 -18.73 -0.97
CA PRO A 565 -40.79 -19.54 -0.30
C PRO A 565 -40.42 -20.73 -1.19
N LYS A 566 -39.19 -20.74 -1.72
CA LYS A 566 -38.68 -21.81 -2.56
C LYS A 566 -38.92 -23.12 -1.83
N LYS A 567 -39.80 -23.95 -2.39
CA LYS A 567 -40.13 -25.27 -1.86
C LYS A 567 -38.80 -25.99 -1.59
N PRO A 568 -38.51 -26.41 -0.34
CA PRO A 568 -37.26 -27.07 -0.04
C PRO A 568 -37.13 -28.30 -0.96
N PRO A 569 -35.91 -28.60 -1.46
CA PRO A 569 -35.71 -29.76 -2.30
C PRO A 569 -36.23 -31.02 -1.58
N PRO A 570 -36.84 -31.98 -2.30
CA PRO A 570 -37.28 -33.22 -1.69
C PRO A 570 -36.07 -33.83 -0.98
N LYS A 571 -36.23 -34.06 0.33
CA LYS A 571 -35.21 -34.75 1.13
C LYS A 571 -34.90 -36.06 0.44
N ALA A 572 -33.67 -36.21 -0.05
CA ALA A 572 -33.15 -37.51 -0.42
C ALA A 572 -33.24 -38.38 0.83
N GLY A 573 -34.06 -39.43 0.77
CA GLY A 573 -34.12 -40.48 1.78
C GLY A 573 -32.81 -41.26 1.82
N PRO A 574 -32.58 -42.01 2.91
CA PRO A 574 -31.32 -42.69 3.20
C PRO A 574 -30.87 -43.68 2.14
#